data_AF-A0A6G8BSC9-F1
#
_entry.id   AF-A0A6G8BSC9-F1
#
_cell.length_a   1.000
_cell.length_b   1.000
_cell.length_c   1.000
_cell.angle_alpha   90.00
_cell.angle_beta   90.00
_cell.angle_gamma   90.00
#
_symmetry.space_group_name_H-M   'P 1'
#
loop_
_entity.id
_entity.type
_entity.pdbx_description
1 polymer ?
#
loop_
_entity_poly.entity_id
_entity_poly.type
_entity_poly.pdbx_seq_one_letter_code
_entity_poly.pdbx_strand_id
1 'polypeptide(L)'
;MQLPLNFVARQSVWALDNDADLVFLKRASRKLRTLLGLDYSPASFERIQHWLNKQRSLRTAAGREVYDHEADGGTLMLLSFYLAEWIGRSVGSPPLWSMLTMEQGAQTCVVHFSEDRHASLGTIKLPGIVAHAWSKDGADLSGSLRALTKLQGLDRPDQPLPALRPDRDVVFRERAQALDPVVRSAMWSVRPPTLEHGDLLSGYFVEQRELFERGYFTCGGLIQANTDLFKPHYVGLRVAEVLYDPAHMLRYDDLQALAQALQRLSETEAEVRLPPEAERIREHLRSGNSRMSRMLSEDVSPRLFGYPLKLCSIWVDQEHLPDGMLSCKGVPLVIAPEFSRHAKLLPHQVWSAGFRDAWLDAGEARLGKRHAIAEMMLQAREQARQTAVRMMMAEMGNSAALAPVASPAPTRTDASRQVLRDTEPAAARGPGFSWRVVTITMGLMLLAFAAIMRISSM
;
A
#
# COMPACT_ATOMS: atom_id res chain seq x y z
N MET A 1 27.39 7.73 12.14
CA MET A 1 26.30 8.50 11.52
C MET A 1 25.08 8.35 12.43
N GLN A 2 24.78 9.36 13.24
CA GLN A 2 23.66 9.32 14.18
C GLN A 2 22.35 9.48 13.40
N LEU A 3 21.45 8.50 13.50
CA LEU A 3 20.05 8.70 13.14
C LEU A 3 19.51 9.88 13.97
N PRO A 4 18.60 10.71 13.42
CA PRO A 4 18.03 11.82 14.18
C PRO A 4 17.39 11.28 15.46
N LEU A 5 17.97 11.66 16.61
CA LEU A 5 17.54 11.27 17.97
C LEU A 5 16.06 11.58 18.26
N ASN A 6 15.41 12.40 17.44
CA ASN A 6 13.98 12.69 17.51
C ASN A 6 13.08 11.52 17.01
N PHE A 7 13.65 10.48 16.38
CA PHE A 7 12.90 9.30 15.95
C PHE A 7 12.92 8.18 17.01
N VAL A 8 13.96 8.11 17.83
CA VAL A 8 14.15 7.07 18.86
C VAL A 8 13.32 7.36 20.12
N ALA A 9 12.96 8.62 20.37
CA ALA A 9 12.16 8.99 21.55
C ALA A 9 10.68 8.55 21.51
N ARG A 10 10.19 7.96 20.40
CA ARG A 10 8.86 7.33 20.33
C ARG A 10 8.83 5.83 20.67
N GLN A 11 9.97 5.24 21.04
CA GLN A 11 10.14 3.78 21.15
C GLN A 11 9.98 3.16 22.54
N SER A 12 9.58 3.87 23.60
CA SER A 12 9.58 3.29 24.94
C SER A 12 8.19 3.09 25.56
N VAL A 13 7.89 1.78 25.73
CA VAL A 13 7.06 1.12 26.76
C VAL A 13 5.57 0.85 26.47
N TRP A 14 5.23 0.52 25.23
CA TRP A 14 4.34 -0.63 24.91
C TRP A 14 4.78 -1.19 23.55
N ALA A 15 5.96 -1.80 23.53
CA ALA A 15 6.23 -2.75 22.47
C ALA A 15 5.24 -3.91 22.71
N LEU A 16 4.20 -3.98 21.89
CA LEU A 16 3.53 -5.26 21.62
C LEU A 16 4.62 -6.11 20.97
N ASP A 17 5.36 -6.83 21.80
CA ASP A 17 6.66 -7.42 21.45
C ASP A 17 6.55 -8.56 20.43
N ASN A 18 5.34 -8.95 20.03
CA ASN A 18 5.09 -9.99 19.02
C ASN A 18 3.98 -9.61 18.00
N ASP A 19 4.14 -10.07 16.75
CA ASP A 19 3.10 -10.03 15.70
C ASP A 19 1.78 -10.70 16.14
N ALA A 20 1.88 -11.65 17.08
CA ALA A 20 0.73 -12.30 17.71
C ALA A 20 -0.17 -11.30 18.46
N ASP A 21 0.38 -10.23 19.03
CA ASP A 21 -0.35 -9.30 19.89
C ASP A 21 -1.21 -8.32 19.10
N LEU A 22 -0.77 -7.90 17.91
CA LEU A 22 -1.57 -7.07 16.99
C LEU A 22 -2.71 -7.85 16.33
N VAL A 23 -2.44 -9.08 15.90
CA VAL A 23 -3.48 -10.00 15.39
C VAL A 23 -4.46 -10.35 16.51
N PHE A 24 -3.97 -10.56 17.73
CA PHE A 24 -4.78 -10.76 18.93
C PHE A 24 -5.66 -9.54 19.21
N LEU A 25 -5.12 -8.32 19.22
CA LEU A 25 -5.89 -7.09 19.43
C LEU A 25 -6.97 -6.89 18.37
N LYS A 26 -6.69 -7.15 17.09
CA LYS A 26 -7.69 -7.10 16.02
C LYS A 26 -8.79 -8.15 16.20
N ARG A 27 -8.43 -9.40 16.52
CA ARG A 27 -9.37 -10.48 16.79
C ARG A 27 -10.20 -10.21 18.04
N ALA A 28 -9.57 -9.72 19.10
CA ALA A 28 -10.20 -9.38 20.36
C ALA A 28 -11.13 -8.17 20.22
N SER A 29 -10.73 -7.15 19.47
CA SER A 29 -11.59 -6.01 19.08
C SER A 29 -12.80 -6.47 18.28
N ARG A 30 -12.60 -7.33 17.26
CA ARG A 30 -13.72 -7.91 16.48
C ARG A 30 -14.66 -8.71 17.39
N LYS A 31 -14.12 -9.56 18.26
CA LYS A 31 -14.90 -10.36 19.22
C LYS A 31 -15.67 -9.48 20.20
N LEU A 32 -15.04 -8.43 20.75
CA LEU A 32 -15.69 -7.48 21.66
C LEU A 32 -16.84 -6.74 20.97
N ARG A 33 -16.64 -6.27 19.72
CA ARG A 33 -17.70 -5.64 18.94
C ARG A 33 -18.86 -6.59 18.68
N THR A 34 -18.61 -7.83 18.31
CA THR A 34 -19.66 -8.83 18.10
C THR A 34 -20.40 -9.17 19.40
N LEU A 35 -19.68 -9.38 20.50
CA LEU A 35 -20.27 -9.73 21.80
C LEU A 35 -21.17 -8.62 22.36
N LEU A 36 -20.80 -7.36 22.14
CA LEU A 36 -21.51 -6.20 22.67
C LEU A 36 -22.41 -5.51 21.63
N GLY A 37 -22.48 -6.05 20.41
CA GLY A 37 -23.23 -5.44 19.30
C GLY A 37 -22.76 -4.02 18.96
N LEU A 38 -21.45 -3.76 18.99
CA LEU A 38 -20.91 -2.41 18.77
C LEU A 38 -20.78 -2.11 17.27
N ASP A 39 -21.36 -1.00 16.84
CA ASP A 39 -21.48 -0.58 15.44
C ASP A 39 -21.03 0.87 15.20
N TYR A 40 -20.56 1.55 16.25
CA TYR A 40 -20.17 2.96 16.28
C TYR A 40 -21.35 3.94 16.19
N SER A 41 -22.57 3.48 16.44
CA SER A 41 -23.72 4.35 16.74
C SER A 41 -23.58 4.96 18.15
N PRO A 42 -24.25 6.08 18.45
CA PRO A 42 -24.39 6.57 19.82
C PRO A 42 -24.91 5.51 20.81
N ALA A 43 -25.82 4.63 20.36
CA ALA A 43 -26.34 3.53 21.17
C ALA A 43 -25.28 2.49 21.58
N SER A 44 -24.13 2.43 20.88
CA SER A 44 -23.00 1.58 21.31
C SER A 44 -22.47 1.96 22.70
N PHE A 45 -22.61 3.21 23.13
CA PHE A 45 -22.18 3.63 24.47
C PHE A 45 -23.07 3.08 25.57
N GLU A 46 -24.39 3.12 25.36
CA GLU A 46 -25.34 2.54 26.31
C GLU A 46 -25.09 1.02 26.44
N ARG A 47 -24.73 0.36 25.34
CA ARG A 47 -24.34 -1.07 25.36
C ARG A 47 -23.05 -1.31 26.14
N ILE A 48 -22.03 -0.46 25.95
CA ILE A 48 -20.79 -0.52 26.74
C ILE A 48 -21.10 -0.27 28.22
N GLN A 49 -21.80 0.81 28.56
CA GLN A 49 -22.17 1.16 29.93
C GLN A 49 -22.98 0.05 30.61
N HIS A 50 -23.97 -0.51 29.92
CA HIS A 50 -24.75 -1.64 30.43
C HIS A 50 -23.86 -2.86 30.70
N TRP A 51 -22.94 -3.17 29.78
CA TRP A 51 -21.99 -4.26 29.98
C TRP A 51 -21.05 -3.99 31.17
N LEU A 52 -20.50 -2.78 31.30
CA LEU A 52 -19.69 -2.35 32.45
C LEU A 52 -20.45 -2.56 33.78
N ASN A 53 -21.69 -2.07 33.85
CA ASN A 53 -22.55 -2.22 35.02
C ASN A 53 -22.80 -3.70 35.36
N LYS A 54 -23.06 -4.53 34.35
CA LYS A 54 -23.24 -5.98 34.51
C LYS A 54 -21.98 -6.66 35.04
N GLN A 55 -20.81 -6.33 34.50
CA GLN A 55 -19.54 -6.89 34.98
C GLN A 55 -19.26 -6.50 36.44
N ARG A 56 -19.51 -5.24 36.82
CA ARG A 56 -19.40 -4.79 38.22
C ARG A 56 -20.33 -5.57 39.15
N SER A 57 -21.58 -5.76 38.76
CA SER A 57 -22.55 -6.52 39.55
C SER A 57 -22.11 -7.97 39.75
N LEU A 58 -21.65 -8.64 38.69
CA LEU A 58 -21.18 -10.02 38.75
C LEU A 58 -19.96 -10.19 39.67
N ARG A 59 -19.03 -9.22 39.63
CA ARG A 59 -17.82 -9.25 40.48
C ARG A 59 -18.13 -8.97 41.94
N THR A 60 -18.99 -8.00 42.20
CA THR A 60 -19.45 -7.69 43.55
C THR A 60 -20.13 -8.92 44.18
N ALA A 61 -20.98 -9.61 43.40
CA ALA A 61 -21.60 -10.86 43.84
C ALA A 61 -20.59 -12.00 44.07
N ALA A 62 -19.49 -12.03 43.32
CA ALA A 62 -18.41 -13.00 43.49
C ALA A 62 -17.40 -12.63 44.60
N GLY A 63 -17.62 -11.53 45.34
CA GLY A 63 -16.71 -11.08 46.40
C GLY A 63 -15.33 -10.64 45.89
N ARG A 64 -15.19 -10.39 44.58
CA ARG A 64 -13.93 -9.91 43.99
C ARG A 64 -13.88 -8.39 44.04
N GLU A 65 -12.69 -7.84 44.27
CA GLU A 65 -12.50 -6.41 44.06
C GLU A 65 -12.84 -6.06 42.61
N VAL A 66 -13.55 -4.94 42.44
CA VAL A 66 -14.02 -4.48 41.13
C VAL A 66 -12.83 -4.21 40.19
N TYR A 67 -11.67 -3.94 40.78
CA TYR A 67 -10.44 -3.60 40.08
C TYR A 67 -9.34 -4.64 40.36
N ASP A 68 -9.03 -5.49 39.38
CA ASP A 68 -7.82 -6.31 39.36
C ASP A 68 -7.01 -5.89 38.12
N HIS A 69 -6.02 -5.02 38.31
CA HIS A 69 -5.31 -4.26 37.27
C HIS A 69 -4.74 -5.15 36.16
N GLU A 70 -4.33 -6.37 36.48
CA GLU A 70 -3.66 -7.26 35.54
C GLU A 70 -4.65 -8.03 34.65
N ALA A 71 -5.81 -8.46 35.18
CA ALA A 71 -6.76 -9.28 34.43
C ALA A 71 -7.64 -8.47 33.46
N ASP A 72 -7.92 -7.21 33.76
CA ASP A 72 -8.87 -6.39 32.99
C ASP A 72 -8.22 -5.42 32.01
N GLY A 73 -6.92 -5.15 32.15
CA GLY A 73 -6.21 -4.13 31.39
C GLY A 73 -6.39 -4.27 29.87
N GLY A 74 -6.34 -5.51 29.35
CA GLY A 74 -6.55 -5.77 27.92
C GLY A 74 -7.96 -5.40 27.43
N THR A 75 -9.00 -5.68 28.22
CA THR A 75 -10.38 -5.35 27.83
C THR A 75 -10.65 -3.85 27.90
N LEU A 76 -10.16 -3.18 28.94
CA LEU A 76 -10.27 -1.72 29.09
C LEU A 76 -9.51 -0.99 27.97
N MET A 77 -8.36 -1.53 27.55
CA MET A 77 -7.60 -0.99 26.42
C MET A 77 -8.35 -1.17 25.10
N LEU A 78 -8.95 -2.33 24.85
CA LEU A 78 -9.78 -2.56 23.65
C LEU A 78 -10.98 -1.62 23.59
N LEU A 79 -11.64 -1.38 24.73
CA LEU A 79 -12.69 -0.37 24.83
C LEU A 79 -12.14 1.04 24.55
N SER A 80 -10.96 1.36 25.04
CA SER A 80 -10.31 2.65 24.77
C SER A 80 -10.03 2.82 23.27
N PHE A 81 -9.55 1.79 22.57
CA PHE A 81 -9.40 1.81 21.10
C PHE A 81 -10.72 2.05 20.38
N TYR A 82 -11.78 1.34 20.80
CA TYR A 82 -13.11 1.50 20.23
C TYR A 82 -13.64 2.93 20.42
N LEU A 83 -13.52 3.48 21.63
CA LEU A 83 -13.97 4.82 21.96
C LEU A 83 -13.16 5.90 21.22
N ALA A 84 -11.86 5.71 21.03
CA ALA A 84 -11.03 6.66 20.28
C ALA A 84 -11.43 6.73 18.82
N GLU A 85 -11.68 5.57 18.20
CA GLU A 85 -12.21 5.48 16.83
C GLU A 85 -13.59 6.15 16.74
N TRP A 86 -14.47 5.88 17.72
CA TRP A 86 -15.78 6.53 17.78
C TRP A 86 -15.67 8.05 17.87
N ILE A 87 -14.83 8.56 18.80
CA ILE A 87 -14.61 10.00 18.98
C ILE A 87 -14.09 10.58 17.68
N GLY A 88 -13.11 9.91 17.07
CA GLY A 88 -12.59 10.34 15.80
C GLY A 88 -13.66 10.43 14.72
N ARG A 89 -14.53 9.41 14.58
CA ARG A 89 -15.67 9.44 13.64
C ARG A 89 -16.60 10.62 13.89
N SER A 90 -16.86 10.94 15.15
CA SER A 90 -17.73 12.06 15.52
C SER A 90 -17.14 13.42 15.13
N VAL A 91 -15.81 13.56 15.16
CA VAL A 91 -15.11 14.82 14.83
C VAL A 91 -14.44 14.82 13.45
N GLY A 92 -14.56 13.74 12.68
CA GLY A 92 -13.90 13.59 11.38
C GLY A 92 -12.37 13.48 11.42
N SER A 93 -11.76 13.25 12.59
CA SER A 93 -10.29 13.16 12.75
C SER A 93 -9.87 11.79 13.29
N PRO A 94 -8.92 11.06 12.65
CA PRO A 94 -8.45 9.79 13.19
C PRO A 94 -7.75 9.96 14.55
N PRO A 95 -7.88 8.98 15.47
CA PRO A 95 -7.17 9.00 16.74
C PRO A 95 -5.67 8.72 16.54
N LEU A 96 -4.83 9.53 17.19
CA LEU A 96 -3.38 9.38 17.23
C LEU A 96 -2.96 9.00 18.65
N TRP A 97 -2.47 7.79 18.83
CA TRP A 97 -2.05 7.29 20.13
C TRP A 97 -0.61 7.71 20.44
N SER A 98 -0.38 8.19 21.66
CA SER A 98 0.98 8.49 22.14
C SER A 98 1.13 8.11 23.62
N MET A 99 2.38 7.96 24.06
CA MET A 99 2.73 7.79 25.47
C MET A 99 3.25 9.13 26.00
N LEU A 100 2.66 9.59 27.09
CA LEU A 100 3.05 10.83 27.75
C LEU A 100 3.73 10.49 29.08
N THR A 101 5.00 10.84 29.21
CA THR A 101 5.75 10.71 30.46
C THR A 101 5.33 11.83 31.41
N MET A 102 4.76 11.48 32.54
CA MET A 102 4.41 12.41 33.61
C MET A 102 5.67 12.84 34.38
N GLU A 103 5.58 13.95 35.13
CA GLU A 103 6.71 14.51 35.89
C GLU A 103 7.33 13.51 36.89
N GLN A 104 6.57 12.51 37.32
CA GLN A 104 7.02 11.43 38.22
C GLN A 104 7.63 10.22 37.49
N GLY A 105 7.87 10.32 36.18
CA GLY A 105 8.40 9.21 35.36
C GLY A 105 7.35 8.16 34.97
N ALA A 106 6.15 8.21 35.55
CA ALA A 106 5.03 7.36 35.16
C ALA A 106 4.58 7.68 33.73
N GLN A 107 4.38 6.66 32.90
CA GLN A 107 3.87 6.85 31.55
C GLN A 107 2.36 6.65 31.49
N THR A 108 1.67 7.50 30.74
CA THR A 108 0.23 7.38 30.51
C THR A 108 -0.06 7.39 29.01
N CYS A 109 -0.96 6.50 28.60
CA CYS A 109 -1.40 6.42 27.22
C CYS A 109 -2.46 7.49 26.95
N VAL A 110 -2.24 8.30 25.92
CA VAL A 110 -3.13 9.39 25.53
C VAL A 110 -3.50 9.30 24.07
N VAL A 111 -4.65 9.86 23.74
CA VAL A 111 -5.16 9.96 22.37
C VAL A 111 -5.19 11.42 21.98
N HIS A 112 -4.59 11.74 20.85
CA HIS A 112 -4.68 13.04 20.21
C HIS A 112 -5.61 12.96 18.99
N PHE A 113 -6.34 14.02 18.75
CA PHE A 113 -7.09 14.22 17.51
C PHE A 113 -6.49 15.43 16.80
N SER A 114 -6.27 15.33 15.49
CA SER A 114 -5.72 16.44 14.71
C SER A 114 -6.65 17.65 14.83
N GLU A 115 -6.07 18.85 14.93
CA GLU A 115 -6.82 20.09 14.85
C GLU A 115 -7.38 20.21 13.42
N ASP A 116 -8.62 19.77 13.23
CA ASP A 116 -9.39 20.12 12.04
C ASP A 116 -10.38 21.24 12.39
N ARG A 117 -10.80 22.01 11.39
CA ARG A 117 -11.34 23.40 11.48
C ARG A 117 -12.57 23.63 12.38
N HIS A 118 -13.11 22.62 13.05
CA HIS A 118 -14.38 22.70 13.78
C HIS A 118 -14.33 22.26 15.25
N ALA A 119 -13.31 21.55 15.73
CA ALA A 119 -13.18 21.22 17.17
C ALA A 119 -11.76 20.77 17.56
N SER A 120 -11.09 21.50 18.46
CA SER A 120 -9.87 21.04 19.11
C SER A 120 -10.21 20.18 20.32
N LEU A 121 -10.26 18.86 20.16
CA LEU A 121 -10.42 17.92 21.29
C LEU A 121 -9.14 17.77 22.13
N GLY A 122 -7.99 18.12 21.58
CA GLY A 122 -6.70 18.04 22.27
C GLY A 122 -6.30 16.62 22.65
N THR A 123 -5.61 16.51 23.79
CA THR A 123 -5.09 15.25 24.35
C THR A 123 -6.08 14.65 25.34
N ILE A 124 -6.58 13.45 25.07
CA ILE A 124 -7.56 12.74 25.92
C ILE A 124 -6.90 11.54 26.59
N LYS A 125 -7.03 11.45 27.93
CA LYS A 125 -6.63 10.28 28.74
C LYS A 125 -7.69 9.18 28.71
N LEU A 126 -7.99 8.67 27.52
CA LEU A 126 -9.12 7.79 27.30
C LEU A 126 -9.08 6.48 28.12
N PRO A 127 -7.92 5.81 28.31
CA PRO A 127 -7.84 4.68 29.23
C PRO A 127 -8.21 5.04 30.68
N GLY A 128 -7.91 6.26 31.13
CA GLY A 128 -8.31 6.75 32.45
C GLY A 128 -9.82 6.93 32.57
N ILE A 129 -10.49 7.39 31.52
CA ILE A 129 -11.96 7.54 31.48
C ILE A 129 -12.63 6.17 31.56
N VAL A 130 -12.15 5.21 30.77
CA VAL A 130 -12.69 3.84 30.77
C VAL A 130 -12.43 3.15 32.12
N ALA A 131 -11.23 3.30 32.68
CA ALA A 131 -10.91 2.78 34.01
C ALA A 131 -11.77 3.41 35.11
N HIS A 132 -12.06 4.71 35.02
CA HIS A 132 -12.95 5.38 35.96
C HIS A 132 -14.39 4.89 35.83
N ALA A 133 -14.88 4.70 34.60
CA ALA A 133 -16.18 4.07 34.36
C ALA A 133 -16.23 2.60 34.82
N TRP A 134 -15.10 1.90 34.86
CA TRP A 134 -14.97 0.54 35.40
C TRP A 134 -14.94 0.50 36.94
N SER A 135 -14.57 1.61 37.59
CA SER A 135 -14.40 1.69 39.05
C SER A 135 -15.69 1.41 39.83
N LYS A 136 -15.56 1.19 41.15
CA LYS A 136 -16.67 0.89 42.06
C LYS A 136 -17.75 1.97 42.06
N ASP A 137 -17.35 3.23 41.90
CA ASP A 137 -18.25 4.38 41.87
C ASP A 137 -19.05 4.48 40.56
N GLY A 138 -18.60 3.77 39.52
CA GLY A 138 -19.37 3.53 38.30
C GLY A 138 -19.69 4.81 37.53
N ALA A 139 -18.65 5.56 37.12
CA ALA A 139 -18.83 6.79 36.39
C ALA A 139 -19.67 6.60 35.12
N ASP A 140 -20.50 7.60 34.82
CA ASP A 140 -21.29 7.66 33.61
C ASP A 140 -20.37 7.90 32.41
N LEU A 141 -20.00 6.81 31.73
CA LEU A 141 -19.18 6.85 30.52
C LEU A 141 -19.91 7.60 29.41
N SER A 142 -21.21 7.35 29.26
CA SER A 142 -22.04 8.04 28.26
C SER A 142 -22.04 9.54 28.50
N GLY A 143 -22.25 9.99 29.73
CA GLY A 143 -22.19 11.40 30.13
C GLY A 143 -20.81 12.01 29.88
N SER A 144 -19.74 11.31 30.26
CA SER A 144 -18.35 11.77 30.08
C SER A 144 -18.00 11.95 28.60
N LEU A 145 -18.40 11.01 27.74
CA LEU A 145 -18.13 11.08 26.29
C LEU A 145 -18.97 12.15 25.61
N ARG A 146 -20.25 12.31 26.00
CA ARG A 146 -21.11 13.40 25.49
C ARG A 146 -20.56 14.77 25.84
N ALA A 147 -20.02 14.94 27.05
CA ALA A 147 -19.38 16.17 27.48
C ALA A 147 -18.11 16.48 26.67
N LEU A 148 -17.30 15.46 26.36
CA LEU A 148 -16.07 15.62 25.58
C LEU A 148 -16.32 16.06 24.14
N THR A 149 -17.35 15.52 23.50
CA THR A 149 -17.50 15.64 22.04
C THR A 149 -18.50 16.70 21.59
N LYS A 150 -19.07 17.50 22.51
CA LYS A 150 -20.10 18.53 22.22
C LYS A 150 -21.15 18.03 21.21
N LEU A 151 -21.65 16.80 21.40
CA LEU A 151 -22.49 16.03 20.45
C LEU A 151 -23.91 16.58 20.23
N GLN A 152 -24.08 17.90 20.16
CA GLN A 152 -25.31 18.50 19.71
C GLN A 152 -25.39 18.31 18.18
N GLY A 153 -26.02 17.22 17.73
CA GLY A 153 -26.25 16.98 16.30
C GLY A 153 -26.29 15.53 15.82
N LEU A 154 -26.13 14.53 16.71
CA LEU A 154 -26.38 13.13 16.34
C LEU A 154 -27.87 12.83 16.49
N ASP A 155 -28.66 13.27 15.50
CA ASP A 155 -30.14 13.17 15.50
C ASP A 155 -30.67 11.73 15.49
N ARG A 156 -29.80 10.72 15.35
CA ARG A 156 -30.17 9.30 15.23
C ARG A 156 -29.28 8.41 16.11
N PRO A 157 -29.75 7.98 17.29
CA PRO A 157 -28.95 7.21 18.23
C PRO A 157 -28.58 5.81 17.72
N ASP A 158 -29.37 5.26 16.79
CA ASP A 158 -29.16 3.93 16.21
C ASP A 158 -28.39 3.96 14.89
N GLN A 159 -28.11 5.15 14.34
CA GLN A 159 -27.36 5.24 13.10
C GLN A 159 -25.86 5.19 13.41
N PRO A 160 -25.11 4.25 12.83
CA PRO A 160 -23.66 4.21 12.99
C PRO A 160 -23.04 5.48 12.41
N LEU A 161 -22.06 6.03 13.14
CA LEU A 161 -21.29 7.16 12.64
C LEU A 161 -20.58 6.78 11.34
N PRO A 162 -20.50 7.70 10.36
CA PRO A 162 -19.73 7.46 9.15
C PRO A 162 -18.30 7.10 9.54
N ALA A 163 -17.73 6.13 8.81
CA ALA A 163 -16.35 5.75 9.05
C ALA A 163 -15.44 6.96 8.81
N LEU A 164 -14.44 7.13 9.68
CA LEU A 164 -13.45 8.22 9.67
C LEU A 164 -12.77 8.43 8.32
N ARG A 165 -12.68 7.33 7.59
CA ARG A 165 -12.43 7.33 6.17
C ARG A 165 -13.70 6.68 5.61
N PRO A 166 -14.39 7.28 4.62
CA PRO A 166 -15.36 6.50 3.85
C PRO A 166 -14.63 5.21 3.52
N ASP A 167 -15.27 4.07 3.79
CA ASP A 167 -14.70 2.76 3.52
C ASP A 167 -14.13 2.86 2.10
N ARG A 168 -12.80 3.02 1.99
CA ARG A 168 -12.19 3.47 0.72
C ARG A 168 -12.51 2.45 -0.37
N ASP A 169 -12.84 1.26 0.10
CA ASP A 169 -13.26 0.04 -0.56
C ASP A 169 -14.67 0.14 -1.13
N VAL A 170 -15.58 0.85 -0.46
CA VAL A 170 -16.94 1.11 -0.95
C VAL A 170 -16.88 2.10 -2.10
N VAL A 171 -16.19 3.24 -1.92
CA VAL A 171 -16.06 4.26 -2.97
C VAL A 171 -15.34 3.71 -4.20
N PHE A 172 -14.30 2.90 -3.98
CA PHE A 172 -13.58 2.20 -5.05
C PHE A 172 -14.50 1.22 -5.81
N ARG A 173 -15.21 0.33 -5.09
CA ARG A 173 -16.09 -0.66 -5.71
C ARG A 173 -17.26 -0.03 -6.46
N GLU A 174 -17.88 1.00 -5.88
CA GLU A 174 -18.95 1.75 -6.54
C GLU A 174 -18.46 2.38 -7.85
N ARG A 175 -17.30 3.04 -7.83
CA ARG A 175 -16.70 3.62 -9.05
C ARG A 175 -16.40 2.56 -10.09
N ALA A 176 -15.82 1.44 -9.67
CA ALA A 176 -15.50 0.34 -10.56
C ALA A 176 -16.75 -0.30 -11.20
N GLN A 177 -17.81 -0.46 -10.41
CA GLN A 177 -19.10 -0.98 -10.87
C GLN A 177 -19.86 0.01 -11.76
N ALA A 178 -19.61 1.31 -11.62
CA ALA A 178 -20.15 2.35 -12.47
C ALA A 178 -19.43 2.47 -13.83
N LEU A 179 -18.24 1.87 -14.00
CA LEU A 179 -17.53 1.89 -15.28
C LEU A 179 -18.25 1.05 -16.34
N ASP A 180 -18.19 1.53 -17.58
CA ASP A 180 -18.60 0.77 -18.76
C ASP A 180 -17.89 -0.59 -18.83
N PRO A 181 -18.56 -1.68 -19.29
CA PRO A 181 -17.96 -3.02 -19.36
C PRO A 181 -16.66 -3.09 -20.16
N VAL A 182 -16.53 -2.32 -21.25
CA VAL A 182 -15.32 -2.29 -22.07
C VAL A 182 -14.19 -1.65 -21.27
N VAL A 183 -14.45 -0.53 -20.59
CA VAL A 183 -13.47 0.14 -19.72
C VAL A 183 -13.07 -0.75 -18.55
N ARG A 184 -14.02 -1.48 -17.98
CA ARG A 184 -13.77 -2.45 -16.90
C ARG A 184 -12.90 -3.61 -17.38
N SER A 185 -13.06 -4.07 -18.62
CA SER A 185 -12.22 -5.13 -19.18
C SER A 185 -10.76 -4.70 -19.36
N ALA A 186 -10.51 -3.40 -19.60
CA ALA A 186 -9.17 -2.83 -19.71
C ALA A 186 -8.44 -2.68 -18.36
N MET A 187 -9.08 -3.04 -17.24
CA MET A 187 -8.46 -3.02 -15.90
C MET A 187 -7.60 -4.27 -15.61
N TRP A 188 -7.63 -5.24 -16.52
CA TRP A 188 -6.94 -6.51 -16.39
C TRP A 188 -5.64 -6.47 -17.17
N SER A 189 -4.51 -6.58 -16.47
CA SER A 189 -3.21 -6.65 -17.10
C SER A 189 -3.07 -7.96 -17.86
N VAL A 190 -2.54 -7.90 -19.08
CA VAL A 190 -2.28 -9.09 -19.89
C VAL A 190 -0.99 -9.74 -19.44
N ARG A 191 -1.00 -11.08 -19.26
CA ARG A 191 0.21 -11.83 -18.93
C ARG A 191 1.25 -11.70 -20.05
N PRO A 192 2.46 -11.20 -19.78
CA PRO A 192 3.47 -11.07 -20.82
C PRO A 192 3.97 -12.47 -21.23
N PRO A 193 4.20 -12.72 -22.53
CA PRO A 193 4.64 -14.02 -23.03
C PRO A 193 6.05 -14.38 -22.55
N THR A 194 6.86 -13.39 -22.16
CA THR A 194 8.21 -13.56 -21.62
C THR A 194 8.23 -13.93 -20.13
N LEU A 195 7.06 -14.09 -19.49
CA LEU A 195 6.99 -14.47 -18.08
C LEU A 195 7.27 -15.96 -17.92
N GLU A 196 8.40 -16.27 -17.29
CA GLU A 196 8.82 -17.64 -17.01
C GLU A 196 7.86 -18.39 -16.10
N HIS A 197 7.87 -19.71 -16.26
CA HIS A 197 7.17 -20.60 -15.36
C HIS A 197 7.85 -20.58 -13.98
N GLY A 198 7.07 -20.37 -12.91
CA GLY A 198 7.59 -20.31 -11.54
C GLY A 198 7.96 -18.92 -11.02
N ASP A 199 7.85 -17.85 -11.80
CA ASP A 199 7.96 -16.49 -11.24
C ASP A 199 6.84 -16.27 -10.20
N LEU A 200 7.22 -15.82 -8.99
CA LEU A 200 6.28 -15.59 -7.90
C LEU A 200 5.18 -14.59 -8.28
N LEU A 201 5.46 -13.61 -9.16
CA LEU A 201 4.45 -12.67 -9.64
C LEU A 201 3.54 -13.24 -10.74
N SER A 202 3.69 -14.51 -11.13
CA SER A 202 2.77 -15.12 -12.09
C SER A 202 1.37 -15.34 -11.50
N GLY A 203 1.27 -15.53 -10.18
CA GLY A 203 0.00 -15.66 -9.46
C GLY A 203 -0.87 -14.40 -9.55
N TYR A 204 -0.24 -13.23 -9.67
CA TYR A 204 -0.94 -11.96 -9.92
C TYR A 204 -1.95 -12.07 -11.06
N PHE A 205 -1.58 -12.67 -12.20
CA PHE A 205 -2.46 -12.74 -13.38
C PHE A 205 -3.68 -13.63 -13.19
N VAL A 206 -3.60 -14.60 -12.29
CA VAL A 206 -4.73 -15.46 -11.92
C VAL A 206 -5.63 -14.74 -10.92
N GLU A 207 -5.04 -14.00 -9.98
CA GLU A 207 -5.73 -13.40 -8.83
C GLU A 207 -6.20 -11.96 -9.05
N GLN A 208 -5.92 -11.33 -10.21
CA GLN A 208 -6.26 -9.91 -10.43
C GLN A 208 -7.74 -9.61 -10.20
N ARG A 209 -8.60 -10.57 -10.59
CA ARG A 209 -10.04 -10.43 -10.47
C ARG A 209 -10.47 -10.44 -9.01
N GLU A 210 -9.98 -11.40 -8.23
CA GLU A 210 -10.26 -11.53 -6.80
C GLU A 210 -9.71 -10.35 -6.01
N LEU A 211 -8.50 -9.89 -6.34
CA LEU A 211 -7.92 -8.67 -5.76
C LEU A 211 -8.84 -7.49 -5.98
N PHE A 212 -9.42 -7.35 -7.17
CA PHE A 212 -10.26 -6.22 -7.52
C PHE A 212 -11.68 -6.31 -6.95
N GLU A 213 -12.28 -7.51 -6.93
CA GLU A 213 -13.65 -7.72 -6.44
C GLU A 213 -13.73 -7.79 -4.91
N ARG A 214 -12.70 -8.34 -4.26
CA ARG A 214 -12.70 -8.65 -2.81
C ARG A 214 -11.67 -7.86 -2.02
N GLY A 215 -10.72 -7.24 -2.71
CA GLY A 215 -9.70 -6.42 -2.07
C GLY A 215 -10.21 -5.05 -1.69
N TYR A 216 -9.28 -4.32 -1.08
CA TYR A 216 -9.49 -3.01 -0.52
C TYR A 216 -8.37 -2.05 -0.91
N PHE A 217 -8.69 -0.77 -0.90
CA PHE A 217 -7.77 0.27 -1.37
C PHE A 217 -6.77 0.65 -0.28
N THR A 218 -5.49 0.58 -0.60
CA THR A 218 -4.41 1.15 0.22
C THR A 218 -3.49 2.05 -0.61
N CYS A 219 -2.66 2.83 0.05
CA CYS A 219 -1.54 3.49 -0.61
C CYS A 219 -0.28 2.66 -0.39
N GLY A 220 0.56 2.56 -1.41
CA GLY A 220 1.92 2.06 -1.30
C GLY A 220 2.93 3.20 -1.41
N GLY A 221 3.97 3.20 -0.59
CA GLY A 221 5.18 3.99 -0.79
C GLY A 221 6.11 3.23 -1.75
N LEU A 222 6.52 3.89 -2.83
CA LEU A 222 7.46 3.35 -3.80
C LEU A 222 8.87 3.33 -3.19
N ILE A 223 9.50 2.16 -3.16
CA ILE A 223 10.89 2.02 -2.68
C ILE A 223 11.83 2.10 -3.87
N GLN A 224 11.61 1.25 -4.87
CA GLN A 224 12.36 1.23 -6.12
C GLN A 224 11.51 0.68 -7.25
N ALA A 225 11.85 1.01 -8.50
CA ALA A 225 11.16 0.51 -9.68
C ALA A 225 12.11 0.47 -10.87
N ASN A 226 11.71 -0.28 -11.91
CA ASN A 226 12.40 -0.21 -13.20
C ASN A 226 12.44 1.24 -13.71
N THR A 227 13.63 1.70 -14.13
CA THR A 227 13.86 3.11 -14.50
C THR A 227 13.07 3.56 -15.73
N ASP A 228 12.62 2.64 -16.58
CA ASP A 228 11.82 2.97 -17.75
C ASP A 228 10.40 3.40 -17.39
N LEU A 229 9.88 3.00 -16.22
CA LEU A 229 8.58 3.45 -15.72
C LEU A 229 8.54 4.96 -15.42
N PHE A 230 9.69 5.64 -15.35
CA PHE A 230 9.76 7.08 -15.13
C PHE A 230 9.92 7.87 -16.44
N LYS A 231 10.08 7.21 -17.58
CA LYS A 231 10.41 7.84 -18.86
C LYS A 231 9.17 7.95 -19.74
N PRO A 232 9.11 8.94 -20.65
CA PRO A 232 7.93 9.17 -21.47
C PRO A 232 7.84 8.23 -22.68
N HIS A 233 7.93 6.92 -22.47
CA HIS A 233 7.73 5.90 -23.52
C HIS A 233 7.04 4.66 -22.96
N TYR A 234 6.36 3.93 -23.85
CA TYR A 234 5.62 2.74 -23.47
C TYR A 234 6.54 1.51 -23.46
N VAL A 235 6.65 0.88 -22.29
CA VAL A 235 7.35 -0.37 -22.00
C VAL A 235 6.41 -1.49 -21.53
N GLY A 236 5.12 -1.18 -21.32
CA GLY A 236 4.11 -2.11 -20.83
C GLY A 236 4.32 -2.44 -19.35
N LEU A 237 4.37 -3.73 -19.01
CA LEU A 237 4.49 -4.21 -17.63
C LEU A 237 5.95 -4.19 -17.14
N ARG A 238 6.18 -3.56 -16.00
CA ARG A 238 7.48 -3.59 -15.29
C ARG A 238 7.28 -3.77 -13.79
N VAL A 239 8.34 -4.18 -13.09
CA VAL A 239 8.25 -4.45 -11.65
C VAL A 239 8.65 -3.22 -10.84
N ALA A 240 7.96 -3.04 -9.72
CA ALA A 240 8.32 -2.13 -8.65
C ALA A 240 8.28 -2.85 -7.29
N GLU A 241 9.02 -2.31 -6.33
CA GLU A 241 8.99 -2.69 -4.93
C GLU A 241 8.28 -1.59 -4.13
N VAL A 242 7.28 -2.00 -3.35
CA VAL A 242 6.43 -1.09 -2.58
C VAL A 242 6.37 -1.50 -1.12
N LEU A 243 6.28 -0.50 -0.26
CA LEU A 243 5.91 -0.62 1.14
C LEU A 243 4.44 -0.21 1.28
N TYR A 244 3.61 -0.98 1.96
CA TYR A 244 2.23 -0.57 2.23
C TYR A 244 1.79 -0.89 3.64
N ASP A 245 0.76 -0.18 4.08
CA ASP A 245 0.12 -0.38 5.36
C ASP A 245 -1.22 -1.11 5.16
N PRO A 246 -1.32 -2.40 5.53
CA PRO A 246 -2.58 -3.15 5.42
C PRO A 246 -3.62 -2.70 6.45
N ALA A 247 -3.22 -2.00 7.51
CA ALA A 247 -4.09 -1.55 8.60
C ALA A 247 -4.51 -0.07 8.46
N HIS A 248 -3.96 0.66 7.48
CA HIS A 248 -4.25 2.08 7.21
C HIS A 248 -4.01 3.03 8.39
N MET A 249 -3.10 2.68 9.29
CA MET A 249 -2.70 3.48 10.43
C MET A 249 -1.82 4.68 10.03
N LEU A 250 -1.04 4.55 8.96
CA LEU A 250 -0.14 5.61 8.49
C LEU A 250 -0.82 6.62 7.58
N ARG A 251 -0.33 7.86 7.65
CA ARG A 251 -0.58 8.85 6.60
C ARG A 251 0.25 8.52 5.36
N TYR A 252 -0.17 9.07 4.23
CA TYR A 252 0.54 8.92 2.96
C TYR A 252 2.00 9.40 3.03
N ASP A 253 2.23 10.59 3.60
CA ASP A 253 3.56 11.19 3.72
C ASP A 253 4.49 10.35 4.61
N ASP A 254 3.96 9.82 5.72
CA ASP A 254 4.71 8.95 6.63
C ASP A 254 5.12 7.66 5.92
N LEU A 255 4.19 7.01 5.22
CA LEU A 255 4.48 5.80 4.46
C LEU A 255 5.55 6.04 3.38
N GLN A 256 5.51 7.18 2.69
CA GLN A 256 6.54 7.57 1.74
C GLN A 256 7.90 7.80 2.39
N ALA A 257 7.95 8.44 3.55
CA ALA A 257 9.19 8.65 4.29
C ALA A 257 9.82 7.32 4.72
N LEU A 258 9.00 6.35 5.14
CA LEU A 258 9.46 5.00 5.49
C LEU A 258 9.94 4.21 4.28
N ALA A 259 9.26 4.31 3.14
CA ALA A 259 9.72 3.70 1.88
C ALA A 259 11.07 4.26 1.43
N GLN A 260 11.27 5.58 1.55
CA GLN A 260 12.57 6.22 1.28
C GLN A 260 13.66 5.79 2.27
N ALA A 261 13.30 5.53 3.54
CA ALA A 261 14.25 5.01 4.52
C ALA A 261 14.74 3.60 4.13
N LEU A 262 13.85 2.73 3.63
CA LEU A 262 14.23 1.41 3.10
C LEU A 262 15.10 1.52 1.84
N GLN A 263 14.80 2.47 0.94
CA GLN A 263 15.63 2.71 -0.23
C GLN A 263 17.06 3.13 0.16
N ARG A 264 17.21 4.07 1.11
CA ARG A 264 18.53 4.48 1.61
C ARG A 264 19.25 3.32 2.31
N LEU A 265 18.51 2.46 3.02
CA LEU A 265 19.07 1.27 3.65
C LEU A 265 19.70 0.32 2.60
N SER A 266 19.06 0.14 1.45
CA SER A 266 19.62 -0.68 0.37
C SER A 266 20.87 -0.06 -0.27
N GLU A 267 20.92 1.27 -0.35
CA GLU A 267 22.04 2.03 -0.92
C GLU A 267 23.25 2.14 0.04
N THR A 268 23.09 1.82 1.33
CA THR A 268 24.16 2.01 2.33
C THR A 268 25.26 0.95 2.20
N GLU A 269 26.38 1.27 1.53
CA GLU A 269 27.51 0.34 1.30
C GLU A 269 28.21 -0.15 2.58
N ALA A 270 28.12 0.60 3.68
CA ALA A 270 28.80 0.24 4.92
C ALA A 270 28.30 -1.11 5.47
N GLU A 271 29.24 -1.94 5.94
CA GLU A 271 28.98 -3.15 6.73
C GLU A 271 28.43 -2.79 8.13
N VAL A 272 27.28 -2.14 8.15
CA VAL A 272 26.48 -1.99 9.36
C VAL A 272 25.87 -3.35 9.64
N ARG A 273 26.14 -3.89 10.83
CA ARG A 273 25.51 -5.13 11.30
C ARG A 273 24.04 -4.83 11.60
N LEU A 274 23.17 -5.24 10.69
CA LEU A 274 21.72 -5.10 10.83
C LEU A 274 21.11 -6.33 11.52
N PRO A 275 19.94 -6.20 12.14
CA PRO A 275 19.14 -7.36 12.54
C PRO A 275 18.84 -8.27 11.32
N PRO A 276 18.70 -9.60 11.50
CA PRO A 276 18.52 -10.54 10.38
C PRO A 276 17.36 -10.20 9.43
N GLU A 277 16.26 -9.69 9.97
CA GLU A 277 15.08 -9.29 9.19
C GLU A 277 15.37 -8.09 8.26
N ALA A 278 16.13 -7.12 8.77
CA ALA A 278 16.53 -5.93 8.03
C ALA A 278 17.59 -6.27 6.96
N GLU A 279 18.49 -7.20 7.28
CA GLU A 279 19.47 -7.74 6.34
C GLU A 279 18.77 -8.43 5.16
N ARG A 280 17.75 -9.26 5.44
CA ARG A 280 16.96 -9.94 4.40
C ARG A 280 16.30 -8.94 3.44
N ILE A 281 15.72 -7.86 3.96
CA ILE A 281 15.10 -6.80 3.14
C ILE A 281 16.18 -6.07 2.34
N ARG A 282 17.32 -5.74 2.96
CA ARG A 282 18.44 -5.08 2.28
C ARG A 282 18.95 -5.90 1.10
N GLU A 283 19.17 -7.20 1.31
CA GLU A 283 19.64 -8.12 0.27
C GLU A 283 18.65 -8.22 -0.89
N HIS A 284 17.35 -8.36 -0.57
CA HIS A 284 16.30 -8.34 -1.59
C HIS A 284 16.33 -7.06 -2.43
N LEU A 285 16.35 -5.89 -1.78
CA LEU A 285 16.34 -4.61 -2.51
C LEU A 285 17.61 -4.45 -3.38
N ARG A 286 18.78 -4.91 -2.90
CA ARG A 286 20.05 -4.88 -3.64
C ARG A 286 20.11 -5.84 -4.83
N SER A 287 19.44 -6.98 -4.73
CA SER A 287 19.40 -7.96 -5.82
C SER A 287 18.74 -7.45 -7.10
N GLY A 288 18.23 -6.20 -7.11
CA GLY A 288 17.94 -5.45 -8.33
C GLY A 288 16.77 -6.02 -9.12
N ASN A 289 15.58 -6.10 -8.52
CA ASN A 289 14.37 -6.68 -9.11
C ASN A 289 14.57 -8.10 -9.67
N SER A 290 15.58 -8.84 -9.19
CA SER A 290 15.81 -10.24 -9.55
C SER A 290 14.55 -11.05 -9.32
N ARG A 291 14.24 -11.95 -10.26
CA ARG A 291 13.05 -12.79 -10.18
C ARG A 291 13.10 -13.75 -8.99
N MET A 292 14.29 -14.16 -8.58
CA MET A 292 14.49 -15.12 -7.50
C MET A 292 14.37 -14.52 -6.10
N SER A 293 14.37 -13.18 -5.97
CA SER A 293 14.29 -12.50 -4.68
C SER A 293 12.92 -11.91 -4.37
N ARG A 294 11.98 -11.92 -5.32
CA ARG A 294 10.62 -11.36 -5.20
C ARG A 294 10.00 -11.62 -3.82
N MET A 295 9.50 -10.55 -3.21
CA MET A 295 8.81 -10.62 -1.92
C MET A 295 7.31 -10.38 -2.12
N LEU A 296 6.46 -11.27 -1.61
CA LEU A 296 5.00 -11.14 -1.73
C LEU A 296 4.37 -10.90 -0.36
N SER A 297 3.98 -9.65 -0.07
CA SER A 297 3.30 -9.30 1.18
C SER A 297 4.10 -9.72 2.42
N GLU A 298 5.43 -9.60 2.33
CA GLU A 298 6.37 -9.96 3.40
C GLU A 298 6.27 -8.94 4.53
N ASP A 299 6.22 -9.44 5.77
CA ASP A 299 6.13 -8.58 6.95
C ASP A 299 7.44 -7.81 7.14
N VAL A 300 7.30 -6.49 7.29
CA VAL A 300 8.38 -5.64 7.75
C VAL A 300 8.30 -5.59 9.25
N SER A 301 9.34 -6.11 9.90
CA SER A 301 9.44 -6.17 11.35
C SER A 301 9.02 -4.86 12.01
N PRO A 302 8.08 -4.90 12.98
CA PRO A 302 7.73 -3.73 13.77
C PRO A 302 8.95 -3.14 14.51
N ARG A 303 10.04 -3.91 14.69
CA ARG A 303 11.28 -3.38 15.28
C ARG A 303 11.96 -2.32 14.41
N LEU A 304 11.72 -2.33 13.09
CA LEU A 304 12.30 -1.35 12.18
C LEU A 304 11.57 0.00 12.22
N PHE A 305 10.23 -0.02 12.23
CA PHE A 305 9.43 1.19 12.05
C PHE A 305 8.33 1.41 13.09
N GLY A 306 8.05 0.43 13.94
CA GLY A 306 6.96 0.48 14.93
C GLY A 306 5.56 0.21 14.34
N TYR A 307 5.48 -0.20 13.07
CA TYR A 307 4.22 -0.43 12.36
C TYR A 307 4.23 -1.79 11.64
N PRO A 308 3.08 -2.50 11.58
CA PRO A 308 2.93 -3.77 10.86
C PRO A 308 2.80 -3.52 9.35
N LEU A 309 3.91 -3.11 8.73
CA LEU A 309 3.98 -2.79 7.31
C LEU A 309 4.32 -4.03 6.50
N LYS A 310 4.00 -3.98 5.21
CA LYS A 310 4.27 -5.07 4.28
C LYS A 310 5.07 -4.59 3.09
N LEU A 311 6.06 -5.40 2.71
CA LEU A 311 6.86 -5.25 1.51
C LEU A 311 6.29 -6.13 0.40
N CYS A 312 6.21 -5.60 -0.82
CA CYS A 312 5.73 -6.38 -1.95
C CYS A 312 6.37 -5.93 -3.27
N SER A 313 6.83 -6.91 -4.04
CA SER A 313 7.06 -6.79 -5.47
C SER A 313 5.70 -6.73 -6.17
N ILE A 314 5.51 -5.80 -7.10
CA ILE A 314 4.26 -5.64 -7.86
C ILE A 314 4.53 -5.46 -9.35
N TRP A 315 3.55 -5.86 -10.17
CA TRP A 315 3.48 -5.40 -11.55
C TRP A 315 2.92 -3.97 -11.60
N VAL A 316 3.67 -3.09 -12.25
CA VAL A 316 3.23 -1.77 -12.70
C VAL A 316 2.87 -1.90 -14.17
N ASP A 317 1.58 -1.82 -14.44
CA ASP A 317 1.05 -1.71 -15.79
C ASP A 317 0.95 -0.22 -16.14
N GLN A 318 1.65 0.23 -17.18
CA GLN A 318 1.58 1.64 -17.58
C GLN A 318 0.17 2.05 -18.01
N GLU A 319 -0.68 1.13 -18.46
CA GLU A 319 -2.08 1.43 -18.81
C GLU A 319 -2.93 1.77 -17.58
N HIS A 320 -2.47 1.38 -16.38
CA HIS A 320 -3.09 1.73 -15.12
C HIS A 320 -2.66 3.11 -14.60
N LEU A 321 -1.75 3.81 -15.29
CA LEU A 321 -1.28 5.15 -14.93
C LEU A 321 -1.81 6.17 -15.94
N PRO A 322 -2.29 7.35 -15.51
CA PRO A 322 -2.98 8.30 -16.40
C PRO A 322 -2.04 8.90 -17.46
N ASP A 323 -0.76 9.11 -17.10
CA ASP A 323 0.30 9.59 -17.98
C ASP A 323 1.25 8.47 -18.43
N GLY A 324 0.97 7.21 -18.07
CA GLY A 324 1.84 6.09 -18.37
C GLY A 324 3.13 6.02 -17.54
N MET A 325 3.29 6.84 -16.51
CA MET A 325 4.56 6.98 -15.79
C MET A 325 4.38 6.99 -14.27
N LEU A 326 5.39 6.53 -13.55
CA LEU A 326 5.49 6.69 -12.10
C LEU A 326 5.88 8.14 -11.77
N SER A 327 4.88 9.03 -11.80
CA SER A 327 5.08 10.47 -11.55
C SER A 327 5.07 10.85 -10.07
N CYS A 328 4.51 9.99 -9.21
CA CYS A 328 4.49 10.19 -7.76
C CYS A 328 5.27 9.08 -7.03
N LYS A 329 5.76 9.40 -5.82
CA LYS A 329 6.46 8.45 -4.94
C LYS A 329 5.53 7.50 -4.20
N GLY A 330 4.21 7.69 -4.27
CA GLY A 330 3.25 6.77 -3.69
C GLY A 330 2.24 6.35 -4.72
N VAL A 331 1.95 5.07 -4.75
CA VAL A 331 1.11 4.41 -5.74
C VAL A 331 -0.20 3.95 -5.08
N PRO A 332 -1.34 4.07 -5.76
CA PRO A 332 -2.60 3.51 -5.28
C PRO A 332 -2.59 2.00 -5.48
N LEU A 333 -2.89 1.23 -4.44
CA LEU A 333 -2.86 -0.23 -4.46
C LEU A 333 -4.21 -0.81 -4.08
N VAL A 334 -4.48 -2.00 -4.58
CA VAL A 334 -5.54 -2.89 -4.11
C VAL A 334 -4.88 -4.13 -3.52
N ILE A 335 -5.27 -4.45 -2.29
CA ILE A 335 -4.78 -5.62 -1.56
C ILE A 335 -5.95 -6.46 -1.06
N ALA A 336 -5.76 -7.77 -0.96
CA ALA A 336 -6.75 -8.67 -0.36
C ALA A 336 -6.05 -9.65 0.59
N PRO A 337 -5.56 -9.21 1.76
CA PRO A 337 -4.69 -10.02 2.63
C PRO A 337 -5.32 -11.35 3.12
N GLU A 338 -6.66 -11.45 3.09
CA GLU A 338 -7.37 -12.69 3.43
C GLU A 338 -7.36 -13.72 2.27
N PHE A 339 -7.06 -13.31 1.04
CA PHE A 339 -7.19 -14.13 -0.18
C PHE A 339 -5.93 -14.19 -1.04
N SER A 340 -5.08 -13.17 -0.97
CA SER A 340 -3.94 -13.01 -1.86
C SER A 340 -2.76 -12.37 -1.14
N ARG A 341 -1.56 -12.83 -1.49
CA ARG A 341 -0.29 -12.19 -1.11
C ARG A 341 0.18 -11.15 -2.13
N HIS A 342 -0.52 -11.00 -3.25
CA HIS A 342 -0.21 -10.02 -4.27
C HIS A 342 -0.87 -8.68 -3.95
N ALA A 343 -0.28 -7.62 -4.50
CA ALA A 343 -0.89 -6.30 -4.55
C ALA A 343 -1.01 -5.88 -6.01
N LYS A 344 -2.11 -5.19 -6.33
CA LYS A 344 -2.39 -4.68 -7.67
C LYS A 344 -2.31 -3.16 -7.67
N LEU A 345 -1.61 -2.58 -8.64
CA LEU A 345 -1.73 -1.15 -8.91
C LEU A 345 -3.17 -0.83 -9.32
N LEU A 346 -3.80 0.09 -8.61
CA LEU A 346 -5.17 0.52 -8.89
C LEU A 346 -5.21 1.23 -10.27
N PRO A 347 -6.03 0.79 -11.22
CA PRO A 347 -6.11 1.45 -12.53
C PRO A 347 -6.70 2.87 -12.43
N HIS A 348 -6.14 3.80 -13.20
CA HIS A 348 -6.48 5.23 -13.12
C HIS A 348 -7.95 5.57 -13.42
N GLN A 349 -8.69 4.68 -14.09
CA GLN A 349 -10.10 4.86 -14.43
C GLN A 349 -11.01 4.96 -13.20
N VAL A 350 -10.58 4.44 -12.04
CA VAL A 350 -11.35 4.48 -10.78
C VAL A 350 -10.80 5.49 -9.77
N TRP A 351 -9.76 6.24 -10.13
CA TRP A 351 -9.19 7.26 -9.26
C TRP A 351 -10.16 8.44 -9.12
N SER A 352 -10.10 9.14 -7.98
CA SER A 352 -10.79 10.44 -7.89
C SER A 352 -10.14 11.45 -8.83
N ALA A 353 -10.94 12.35 -9.42
CA ALA A 353 -10.44 13.41 -10.29
C ALA A 353 -9.26 14.18 -9.67
N GLY A 354 -9.38 14.65 -8.44
CA GLY A 354 -8.30 15.40 -7.77
C GLY A 354 -6.99 14.60 -7.61
N PHE A 355 -7.05 13.30 -7.32
CA PHE A 355 -5.84 12.46 -7.24
C PHE A 355 -5.21 12.24 -8.63
N ARG A 356 -6.04 12.05 -9.66
CA ARG A 356 -5.56 11.92 -11.04
C ARG A 356 -4.92 13.22 -11.53
N ASP A 357 -5.52 14.36 -11.24
CA ASP A 357 -4.98 15.65 -11.67
C ASP A 357 -3.67 15.96 -10.95
N ALA A 358 -3.58 15.71 -9.64
CA ALA A 358 -2.32 15.82 -8.88
C ALA A 358 -1.20 14.91 -9.43
N TRP A 359 -1.55 13.71 -9.92
CA TRP A 359 -0.60 12.81 -10.57
C TRP A 359 -0.07 13.39 -11.89
N LEU A 360 -0.96 13.90 -12.73
CA LEU A 360 -0.61 14.54 -14.00
C LEU A 360 0.25 15.79 -13.79
N ASP A 361 -0.08 16.60 -12.79
CA ASP A 361 0.68 17.80 -12.43
C ASP A 361 2.10 17.43 -11.95
N ALA A 362 2.25 16.36 -11.18
CA ALA A 362 3.57 15.86 -10.77
C ALA A 362 4.41 15.38 -11.97
N GLY A 363 3.78 14.73 -12.95
CA GLY A 363 4.43 14.31 -14.18
C GLY A 363 4.89 15.50 -15.04
N GLU A 364 4.00 16.49 -15.21
CA GLU A 364 4.29 17.73 -15.93
C GLU A 364 5.39 18.54 -15.27
N ALA A 365 5.34 18.72 -13.95
CA ALA A 365 6.38 19.43 -13.21
C ALA A 365 7.77 18.78 -13.39
N ARG A 366 7.82 17.46 -13.56
CA ARG A 366 9.07 16.71 -13.74
C ARG A 366 9.60 16.73 -15.18
N LEU A 367 8.71 16.72 -16.18
CA LEU A 367 9.08 16.54 -17.60
C LEU A 367 8.86 17.79 -18.46
N GLY A 368 8.27 18.85 -17.89
CA GLY A 368 7.97 20.12 -18.57
C GLY A 368 6.76 20.09 -19.50
N LYS A 369 6.05 18.96 -19.60
CA LYS A 369 4.80 18.84 -20.36
C LYS A 369 3.94 17.68 -19.86
N ARG A 370 2.64 17.75 -20.11
CA ARG A 370 1.72 16.63 -19.91
C ARG A 370 1.92 15.55 -20.98
N HIS A 371 1.82 14.31 -20.55
CA HIS A 371 1.88 13.12 -21.39
C HIS A 371 0.60 12.32 -21.26
N ALA A 372 0.22 11.63 -22.33
CA ALA A 372 -0.91 10.70 -22.34
C ALA A 372 -0.43 9.30 -22.73
N ILE A 373 -0.85 8.30 -21.96
CA ILE A 373 -0.52 6.89 -22.21
C ILE A 373 -0.92 6.43 -23.63
N ALA A 374 -2.06 6.90 -24.13
CA ALA A 374 -2.54 6.55 -25.48
C ALA A 374 -1.56 6.95 -26.59
N GLU A 375 -0.93 8.12 -26.47
CA GLU A 375 0.07 8.60 -27.43
C GLU A 375 1.35 7.75 -27.38
N MET A 376 1.79 7.40 -26.17
CA MET A 376 2.96 6.54 -25.97
C MET A 376 2.75 5.14 -26.56
N MET A 377 1.56 4.57 -26.37
CA MET A 377 1.18 3.28 -26.94
C MET A 377 1.17 3.32 -28.47
N LEU A 378 0.62 4.38 -29.06
CA LEU A 378 0.61 4.56 -30.51
C LEU A 378 2.05 4.65 -31.07
N GLN A 379 2.91 5.43 -30.42
CA GLN A 379 4.32 5.55 -30.80
C GLN A 379 5.06 4.21 -30.69
N ALA A 380 4.84 3.46 -29.61
CA ALA A 380 5.46 2.14 -29.44
C ALA A 380 5.00 1.13 -30.51
N ARG A 381 3.71 1.14 -30.87
CA ARG A 381 3.19 0.30 -31.97
C ARG A 381 3.84 0.63 -33.30
N GLU A 382 3.99 1.91 -33.62
CA GLU A 382 4.64 2.34 -34.86
C GLU A 382 6.13 1.98 -34.87
N GLN A 383 6.84 2.16 -33.75
CA GLN A 383 8.24 1.74 -33.62
C GLN A 383 8.41 0.22 -33.77
N ALA A 384 7.51 -0.58 -33.20
CA ALA A 384 7.51 -2.03 -33.37
C ALA A 384 7.28 -2.43 -34.83
N ARG A 385 6.34 -1.77 -35.52
CA ARG A 385 6.07 -1.98 -36.95
C ARG A 385 7.30 -1.64 -37.80
N GLN A 386 7.94 -0.51 -37.55
CA GLN A 386 9.16 -0.10 -38.26
C GLN A 386 10.31 -1.08 -38.03
N THR A 387 10.48 -1.54 -36.79
CA THR A 387 11.48 -2.56 -36.45
C THR A 387 11.23 -3.86 -37.20
N ALA A 388 9.98 -4.34 -37.23
CA ALA A 388 9.61 -5.55 -37.94
C ALA A 388 9.87 -5.44 -39.46
N VAL A 389 9.52 -4.30 -40.08
CA VAL A 389 9.81 -4.05 -41.50
C VAL A 389 11.31 -4.05 -41.77
N ARG A 390 12.13 -3.42 -40.89
CA ARG A 390 13.59 -3.44 -41.03
C ARG A 390 14.17 -4.85 -40.91
N MET A 391 13.69 -5.65 -39.96
CA MET A 391 14.12 -7.04 -39.81
C MET A 391 13.76 -7.86 -41.06
N MET A 392 12.56 -7.69 -41.59
CA MET A 392 12.14 -8.35 -42.83
C MET A 392 13.00 -7.92 -44.03
N MET A 393 13.33 -6.62 -44.16
CA MET A 393 14.21 -6.12 -45.23
C MET A 393 15.64 -6.65 -45.10
N ALA A 394 16.15 -6.79 -43.88
CA ALA A 394 17.47 -7.37 -43.62
C ALA A 394 17.50 -8.88 -43.97
N GLU A 395 16.44 -9.62 -43.65
CA GLU A 395 16.30 -11.04 -44.03
C GLU A 395 16.16 -11.24 -45.54
N MET A 396 15.56 -10.30 -46.25
CA MET A 396 15.43 -10.32 -47.72
C MET A 396 16.71 -9.90 -48.47
N GLY A 397 17.86 -9.76 -47.79
CA GLY A 397 19.16 -9.52 -48.43
C GLY A 397 19.42 -8.08 -48.88
N ASN A 398 18.57 -7.12 -48.47
CA ASN A 398 18.81 -5.70 -48.73
C ASN A 398 19.73 -5.10 -47.65
N SER A 399 21.04 -5.35 -47.76
CA SER A 399 22.08 -4.83 -46.84
C SER A 399 22.16 -3.30 -46.73
N ALA A 400 21.49 -2.55 -47.61
CA ALA A 400 21.44 -1.09 -47.57
C ALA A 400 20.52 -0.51 -46.46
N ALA A 401 19.66 -1.32 -45.83
CA ALA A 401 18.69 -0.86 -44.83
C ALA A 401 19.21 -0.78 -43.37
N LEU A 402 20.50 -1.08 -43.15
CA LEU A 402 21.13 -1.14 -41.82
C LEU A 402 21.81 0.17 -41.38
N ALA A 403 21.66 1.29 -42.11
CA ALA A 403 22.21 2.56 -41.66
C ALA A 403 21.49 3.06 -40.40
N PRO A 404 22.21 3.38 -39.31
CA PRO A 404 21.59 3.91 -38.09
C PRO A 404 21.00 5.29 -38.38
N VAL A 405 19.77 5.52 -37.92
CA VAL A 405 19.24 6.88 -37.80
C VAL A 405 20.08 7.58 -36.75
N ALA A 406 20.89 8.56 -37.17
CA ALA A 406 21.54 9.47 -36.27
C ALA A 406 20.46 10.13 -35.40
N SER A 407 20.51 9.88 -34.09
CA SER A 407 19.77 10.71 -33.14
C SER A 407 20.24 12.16 -33.31
N PRO A 408 19.34 13.15 -33.24
CA PRO A 408 19.74 14.55 -33.28
C PRO A 408 20.75 14.81 -32.16
N ALA A 409 21.90 15.35 -32.53
CA ALA A 409 22.99 15.64 -31.61
C ALA A 409 22.49 16.55 -30.47
N PRO A 410 22.78 16.22 -29.19
CA PRO A 410 22.58 17.17 -28.11
C PRO A 410 23.54 18.35 -28.34
N THR A 411 22.99 19.55 -28.42
CA THR A 411 23.74 20.80 -28.32
C THR A 411 24.57 20.78 -27.04
N ARG A 412 25.88 20.71 -27.25
CA ARG A 412 26.91 20.69 -26.22
C ARG A 412 27.12 22.11 -25.70
N THR A 413 26.76 22.33 -24.45
CA THR A 413 27.41 23.31 -23.57
C THR A 413 27.73 22.61 -22.26
N ASP A 414 29.01 22.74 -21.89
CA ASP A 414 29.72 22.37 -20.65
C ASP A 414 28.90 22.52 -19.36
N ALA A 415 29.18 21.88 -18.22
CA ALA A 415 30.16 20.89 -17.78
C ALA A 415 29.68 20.43 -16.39
N SER A 416 29.91 19.16 -16.01
CA SER A 416 30.20 18.73 -14.64
C SER A 416 30.48 17.22 -14.60
N ARG A 417 31.72 16.90 -14.21
CA ARG A 417 32.21 15.54 -13.93
C ARG A 417 31.43 14.91 -12.76
N GLN A 418 31.01 13.67 -12.93
CA GLN A 418 31.10 12.68 -11.84
C GLN A 418 31.31 11.28 -12.42
N VAL A 419 32.20 10.56 -11.74
CA VAL A 419 32.90 9.35 -12.16
C VAL A 419 32.02 8.14 -11.92
N LEU A 420 31.67 7.39 -12.97
CA LEU A 420 31.11 6.04 -12.88
C LEU A 420 32.25 5.06 -13.21
N ARG A 421 32.60 4.18 -12.27
CA ARG A 421 33.49 3.05 -12.52
C ARG A 421 32.64 1.82 -12.82
N ASP A 422 32.77 1.34 -14.05
CA ASP A 422 32.35 0.02 -14.48
C ASP A 422 33.36 -1.01 -13.99
N THR A 423 32.87 -2.07 -13.33
CA THR A 423 33.55 -3.37 -13.29
C THR A 423 32.51 -4.49 -13.23
N GLU A 424 32.15 -5.05 -14.39
CA GLU A 424 31.67 -6.43 -14.49
C GLU A 424 32.88 -7.35 -14.76
N PRO A 425 32.97 -8.54 -14.15
CA PRO A 425 33.80 -9.61 -14.66
C PRO A 425 32.98 -10.61 -15.47
N ALA A 426 33.55 -10.99 -16.61
CA ALA A 426 33.06 -12.01 -17.52
C ALA A 426 33.11 -13.42 -16.93
N ALA A 427 32.13 -14.25 -17.32
CA ALA A 427 32.24 -15.64 -17.79
C ALA A 427 31.23 -16.63 -17.15
N ALA A 428 30.27 -17.09 -17.97
CA ALA A 428 29.87 -18.50 -18.02
C ALA A 428 29.13 -18.76 -19.34
N ARG A 429 29.78 -19.50 -20.26
CA ARG A 429 29.15 -20.04 -21.48
C ARG A 429 28.39 -21.33 -21.13
N GLY A 430 27.12 -21.41 -21.52
CA GLY A 430 26.24 -22.59 -21.51
C GLY A 430 25.28 -22.54 -22.72
N PRO A 431 24.61 -23.65 -23.10
CA PRO A 431 24.59 -24.11 -24.50
C PRO A 431 23.63 -23.37 -25.44
N GLY A 432 24.02 -23.42 -26.73
CA GLY A 432 23.45 -22.73 -27.87
C GLY A 432 21.92 -22.63 -27.95
N PHE A 433 21.45 -21.38 -27.88
CA PHE A 433 20.14 -20.96 -28.33
C PHE A 433 20.06 -21.10 -29.87
N SER A 434 19.29 -22.09 -30.35
CA SER A 434 19.10 -22.32 -31.79
C SER A 434 17.91 -21.49 -32.30
N TRP A 435 18.22 -20.41 -33.01
CA TRP A 435 17.23 -19.54 -33.67
C TRP A 435 16.31 -20.30 -34.64
N ARG A 436 16.72 -21.48 -35.13
CA ARG A 436 15.93 -22.32 -36.05
C ARG A 436 14.62 -22.83 -35.43
N VAL A 437 14.57 -23.04 -34.11
CA VAL A 437 13.34 -23.52 -33.43
C VAL A 437 12.31 -22.39 -33.33
N VAL A 438 12.75 -21.15 -33.09
CA VAL A 438 11.87 -19.97 -33.02
C VAL A 438 11.24 -19.68 -34.39
N THR A 439 12.01 -19.76 -35.47
CA THR A 439 11.51 -19.49 -36.84
C THR A 439 10.46 -20.52 -37.28
N ILE A 440 10.64 -21.81 -36.96
CA ILE A 440 9.67 -22.87 -37.28
C ILE A 440 8.36 -22.67 -36.51
N THR A 441 8.46 -22.27 -35.23
CA THR A 441 7.28 -22.08 -34.38
C THR A 441 6.45 -20.86 -34.83
N MET A 442 7.10 -19.76 -35.22
CA MET A 442 6.43 -18.60 -35.81
C MET A 442 5.80 -18.90 -37.18
N GLY A 443 6.48 -19.68 -38.02
CA GLY A 443 5.94 -20.09 -39.32
C GLY A 443 4.67 -20.94 -39.20
N LEU A 444 4.64 -21.87 -38.24
CA LEU A 444 3.44 -22.69 -37.98
C LEU A 444 2.28 -21.88 -37.39
N MET A 445 2.54 -20.88 -36.55
CA MET A 445 1.48 -19.97 -36.05
C MET A 445 0.88 -19.11 -37.17
N LEU A 446 1.69 -18.62 -38.11
CA LEU A 446 1.20 -17.87 -39.26
C LEU A 446 0.36 -18.71 -40.23
N LEU A 447 0.73 -19.98 -40.44
CA LEU A 447 -0.06 -20.92 -41.23
C LEU A 447 -1.39 -21.29 -40.55
N ALA A 448 -1.41 -21.47 -39.23
CA ALA A 448 -2.63 -21.69 -38.47
C ALA A 448 -3.56 -20.48 -38.52
N PHE A 449 -3.00 -19.27 -38.40
CA PHE A 449 -3.77 -18.02 -38.50
C PHE A 449 -4.36 -17.82 -39.91
N ALA A 450 -3.60 -18.12 -40.96
CA ALA A 450 -4.08 -18.06 -42.35
C ALA A 450 -5.19 -19.10 -42.61
N ALA A 451 -5.11 -20.29 -42.02
CA ALA A 451 -6.15 -21.32 -42.13
C ALA A 451 -7.45 -20.90 -41.43
N ILE A 452 -7.37 -20.28 -40.25
CA ILE A 452 -8.54 -19.77 -39.49
C ILE A 452 -9.23 -18.62 -40.25
N MET A 453 -8.44 -17.73 -40.86
CA MET A 453 -8.96 -16.63 -41.68
C MET A 453 -9.67 -17.13 -42.96
N ARG A 454 -9.23 -18.26 -43.53
CA ARG A 454 -9.85 -18.85 -44.72
C ARG A 454 -11.17 -19.58 -44.44
N ILE A 455 -11.32 -20.12 -43.23
CA ILE A 455 -12.58 -20.75 -42.77
C ILE A 455 -13.63 -19.68 -42.43
N SER A 456 -13.20 -18.48 -42.05
CA SER A 456 -14.09 -17.37 -41.71
C SER A 456 -14.63 -16.59 -42.92
N SER A 457 -14.23 -16.97 -44.14
CA SER A 457 -14.63 -16.32 -45.40
C SER A 457 -15.35 -17.25 -46.37
N MET A 458 -15.89 -18.37 -45.90
CA MET A 458 -16.78 -19.27 -46.67
C MET A 458 -18.17 -19.32 -46.07
#